data_AF-A0A0R0M116-F1
#
_entry.id   AF-A0A0R0M116-F1
#
_cell.length_a   1.000
_cell.length_b   1.000
_cell.length_c   1.000
_cell.angle_alpha   90.00
_cell.angle_beta   90.00
_cell.angle_gamma   90.00
#
_symmetry.space_group_name_H-M   'P 1'
#
loop_
_entity.id
_entity.type
_entity.pdbx_description
1 polymer ?
#
loop_
_entity_poly.entity_id
_entity_poly.type
_entity_poly.pdbx_seq_one_letter_code
_entity_poly.pdbx_strand_id
1 'polypeptide(L)'
;MMKTKELERKELECLTFMKNKDYQAFKYLFNGFQSVYEQTKTKYTTQVKASYLMILFSEDWQEYLYYLQKLDYEDLSDKFIQFILKIEIILGEKNIDALKKERGKIKEFDDCLEKIILFAKDEQNKKYKMEQLVSEEIKENDPMTTIKQCLKFSKKFNKV
;
A
#
# COMPACT_ATOMS: atom_id res chain seq x y z
N MET A 1 26.31 -2.53 10.46
CA MET A 1 25.13 -1.73 10.85
C MET A 1 25.26 -0.36 10.20
N MET A 2 24.23 0.10 9.48
CA MET A 2 24.25 1.42 8.82
C MET A 2 24.21 2.54 9.86
N LYS A 3 24.96 3.63 9.65
CA LYS A 3 24.91 4.79 10.55
C LYS A 3 23.62 5.59 10.32
N THR A 4 23.01 6.14 11.37
CA THR A 4 21.75 6.92 11.28
C THR A 4 21.81 8.03 10.22
N LYS A 5 22.91 8.79 10.15
CA LYS A 5 23.09 9.85 9.11
C LYS A 5 23.15 9.30 7.68
N GLU A 6 23.69 8.10 7.50
CA GLU A 6 23.72 7.45 6.20
C GLU A 6 22.32 7.01 5.78
N LEU A 7 21.53 6.48 6.73
CA LEU A 7 20.13 6.13 6.52
C LEU A 7 19.31 7.37 6.15
N GLU A 8 19.40 8.46 6.92
CA GLU A 8 18.71 9.72 6.63
C GLU A 8 19.03 10.25 5.23
N ARG A 9 20.29 10.11 4.78
CA ARG A 9 20.68 10.52 3.42
C ARG A 9 19.96 9.68 2.35
N LYS A 10 19.92 8.35 2.51
CA LYS A 10 19.21 7.46 1.57
C LYS A 10 17.71 7.69 1.59
N GLU A 11 17.13 7.98 2.74
CA GLU A 11 15.72 8.31 2.89
C GLU A 11 15.35 9.61 2.17
N LEU A 12 16.16 10.65 2.34
CA LEU A 12 16.00 11.91 1.60
C LEU A 12 16.11 11.72 0.09
N GLU A 13 16.99 10.82 -0.36
CA GLU A 13 17.13 10.46 -1.76
C GLU A 13 15.89 9.73 -2.29
N CYS A 14 15.32 8.77 -1.53
CA CYS A 14 14.01 8.19 -1.83
C CYS A 14 12.91 9.26 -1.95
N LEU A 15 12.78 10.17 -0.97
CA LEU A 15 11.79 11.25 -1.04
C LEU A 15 12.01 12.18 -2.24
N THR A 16 13.26 12.36 -2.67
CA THR A 16 13.61 13.12 -3.87
C THR A 16 13.17 12.39 -5.14
N PHE A 17 13.39 11.08 -5.24
CA PHE A 17 12.87 10.26 -6.33
C PHE A 17 11.34 10.28 -6.38
N MET A 18 10.66 10.22 -5.22
CA MET A 18 9.21 10.35 -5.15
C MET A 18 8.74 11.68 -5.74
N LYS A 19 9.36 12.79 -5.32
CA LYS A 19 9.03 14.13 -5.83
C LYS A 19 9.30 14.27 -7.34
N ASN A 20 10.34 13.61 -7.84
CA ASN A 20 10.71 13.60 -9.25
C ASN A 20 9.97 12.54 -10.08
N LYS A 21 9.05 11.78 -9.46
CA LYS A 21 8.26 10.72 -10.08
C LYS A 21 9.11 9.55 -10.63
N ASP A 22 10.31 9.37 -10.09
CA ASP A 22 11.18 8.25 -10.45
C ASP A 22 10.96 7.07 -9.50
N TYR A 23 9.81 6.40 -9.67
CA TYR A 23 9.40 5.32 -8.78
C TYR A 23 10.29 4.08 -8.88
N GLN A 24 10.92 3.85 -10.03
CA GLN A 24 11.84 2.72 -10.20
C GLN A 24 13.13 2.94 -9.42
N ALA A 25 13.73 4.14 -9.51
CA ALA A 25 14.88 4.49 -8.69
C ALA A 25 14.52 4.50 -7.20
N PHE A 26 13.33 5.00 -6.84
CA PHE A 26 12.82 4.91 -5.47
C PHE A 26 12.84 3.45 -4.97
N LYS A 27 12.17 2.55 -5.69
CA LYS A 27 12.02 1.14 -5.26
C LYS A 27 13.36 0.44 -5.19
N TYR A 28 14.23 0.67 -6.18
CA TYR A 28 15.59 0.12 -6.19
C TYR A 28 16.38 0.56 -4.95
N LEU A 29 16.40 1.86 -4.66
CA LEU A 29 17.13 2.39 -3.52
C LEU A 29 16.52 1.89 -2.19
N PHE A 30 15.19 1.96 -2.05
CA PHE A 30 14.47 1.53 -0.86
C PHE A 30 14.73 0.06 -0.53
N ASN A 31 14.65 -0.82 -1.53
CA ASN A 31 14.92 -2.25 -1.37
C ASN A 31 16.34 -2.53 -0.86
N GLY A 32 17.30 -1.65 -1.16
CA GLY A 32 18.69 -1.74 -0.70
C GLY A 32 18.91 -1.41 0.77
N PHE A 33 17.93 -0.83 1.48
CA PHE A 33 18.07 -0.51 2.90
C PHE A 33 16.83 -0.77 3.77
N GLN A 34 15.71 -1.24 3.22
CA GLN A 34 14.46 -1.48 3.98
C GLN A 34 14.63 -2.39 5.20
N SER A 35 15.53 -3.39 5.15
CA SER A 35 15.80 -4.30 6.28
C SER A 35 16.43 -3.59 7.48
N VAL A 36 17.01 -2.40 7.28
CA VAL A 36 17.59 -1.60 8.36
C VAL A 36 16.50 -1.04 9.29
N TYR A 37 15.25 -0.90 8.82
CA TYR A 37 14.15 -0.38 9.61
C TYR A 37 13.69 -1.28 10.76
N GLU A 38 14.07 -2.55 10.75
CA GLU A 38 13.88 -3.45 11.90
C GLU A 38 14.77 -3.05 13.09
N GLN A 39 15.85 -2.30 12.85
CA GLN A 39 16.86 -1.97 13.85
C GLN A 39 16.92 -0.47 14.16
N THR A 40 16.70 0.38 13.15
CA THR A 40 16.86 1.83 13.27
C THR A 40 15.76 2.55 12.50
N LYS A 41 15.03 3.43 13.20
CA LYS A 41 14.11 4.41 12.61
C LYS A 41 14.73 5.81 12.69
N THR A 42 14.42 6.66 11.73
CA THR A 42 14.76 8.08 11.71
C THR A 42 13.49 8.91 11.61
N LYS A 43 13.65 10.24 11.61
CA LYS A 43 12.54 11.18 11.37
C LYS A 43 11.89 11.07 9.97
N TYR A 44 12.55 10.43 9.00
CA TYR A 44 12.02 10.26 7.63
C TYR A 44 11.41 8.88 7.39
N THR A 45 11.66 7.91 8.27
CA THR A 45 11.30 6.50 8.05
C THR A 45 9.83 6.32 7.70
N THR A 46 8.92 6.86 8.50
CA THR A 46 7.49 6.69 8.25
C THR A 46 7.04 7.38 6.96
N GLN A 47 7.61 8.54 6.61
CA GLN A 47 7.30 9.21 5.35
C GLN A 47 7.78 8.38 4.14
N VAL A 48 8.98 7.78 4.22
CA VAL A 48 9.49 6.90 3.15
C VAL A 48 8.63 5.65 3.02
N LYS A 49 8.23 5.03 4.14
CA LYS A 49 7.30 3.89 4.14
C LYS A 49 5.96 4.28 3.50
N ALA A 50 5.42 5.46 3.82
CA ALA A 50 4.19 5.96 3.21
C ALA A 50 4.34 6.21 1.70
N SER A 51 5.45 6.81 1.27
CA SER A 51 5.74 6.99 -0.16
C SER A 51 5.82 5.65 -0.90
N TYR A 52 6.49 4.65 -0.32
CA TYR A 52 6.55 3.32 -0.91
C TYR A 52 5.16 2.67 -0.98
N LEU A 53 4.38 2.76 0.11
CA LEU A 53 3.01 2.25 0.16
C LEU A 53 2.12 2.89 -0.92
N MET A 54 2.22 4.20 -1.13
CA MET A 54 1.47 4.91 -2.17
C MET A 54 1.89 4.49 -3.59
N ILE A 55 3.19 4.29 -3.83
CA ILE A 55 3.70 3.77 -5.11
C ILE A 55 3.08 2.40 -5.38
N LEU A 56 3.16 1.48 -4.41
CA LEU A 56 2.58 0.14 -4.53
C LEU A 56 1.07 0.21 -4.79
N PHE A 57 0.33 1.03 -4.06
CA PHE A 57 -1.11 1.19 -4.28
C PHE A 57 -1.44 1.62 -5.72
N SER A 58 -0.58 2.42 -6.34
CA SER A 58 -0.77 2.88 -7.72
C SER A 58 -0.31 1.90 -8.81
N GLU A 59 0.39 0.81 -8.46
CA GLU A 59 1.05 -0.07 -9.44
C GLU A 59 0.75 -1.55 -9.24
N ASP A 60 0.74 -2.03 -8.00
CA ASP A 60 0.57 -3.44 -7.65
C ASP A 60 -0.22 -3.60 -6.35
N TRP A 61 -1.50 -3.96 -6.49
CA TRP A 61 -2.41 -4.15 -5.36
C TRP A 61 -1.99 -5.28 -4.42
N GLN A 62 -1.37 -6.35 -4.94
CA GLN A 62 -0.96 -7.47 -4.11
C GLN A 62 0.26 -7.10 -3.26
N GLU A 63 1.25 -6.45 -3.85
CA GLU A 63 2.41 -5.93 -3.10
C GLU A 63 1.99 -4.86 -2.10
N TYR A 64 1.03 -4.01 -2.45
CA TYR A 64 0.43 -3.04 -1.52
C TYR A 64 -0.10 -3.72 -0.25
N LEU A 65 -0.97 -4.72 -0.39
CA LEU A 65 -1.53 -5.45 0.75
C LEU A 65 -0.45 -6.15 1.58
N TYR A 66 0.52 -6.76 0.92
CA TYR A 66 1.64 -7.43 1.59
C TYR A 66 2.51 -6.45 2.39
N TYR A 67 2.78 -5.27 1.84
CA TYR A 67 3.57 -4.25 2.51
C TYR A 67 2.78 -3.57 3.64
N LEU A 68 1.48 -3.34 3.47
CA LEU A 68 0.59 -2.79 4.50
C LEU A 68 0.61 -3.66 5.77
N GLN A 69 0.63 -4.99 5.63
CA GLN A 69 0.71 -5.93 6.75
C GLN A 69 2.03 -5.85 7.55
N LYS A 70 3.08 -5.24 6.99
CA LYS A 70 4.38 -5.06 7.66
C LYS A 70 4.49 -3.77 8.44
N LEU A 71 3.52 -2.85 8.30
CA LEU A 71 3.51 -1.59 9.02
C LEU A 71 3.16 -1.83 10.49
N ASP A 72 3.86 -1.13 11.38
CA ASP A 72 3.57 -1.20 12.81
C ASP A 72 2.51 -0.16 13.23
N TYR A 73 2.11 -0.19 14.50
CA TYR A 73 1.07 0.71 15.01
C TYR A 73 1.46 2.20 14.89
N GLU A 74 2.74 2.53 15.05
CA GLU A 74 3.22 3.91 14.92
C GLU A 74 3.08 4.38 13.47
N ASP A 75 3.48 3.53 12.52
CA ASP A 75 3.29 3.78 11.09
C ASP A 75 1.80 3.99 10.75
N LEU A 76 0.93 3.11 11.23
CA LEU A 76 -0.51 3.21 10.95
C LEU A 76 -1.13 4.49 11.53
N SER A 77 -0.57 5.09 12.57
CA SER A 77 -1.06 6.35 13.14
C SER A 77 -0.60 7.60 12.36
N ASP A 78 0.34 7.46 11.42
CA ASP A 78 0.91 8.57 10.68
C ASP A 78 -0.07 9.15 9.64
N LYS A 79 -0.05 10.48 9.50
CA LYS A 79 -0.97 11.22 8.64
C LYS A 79 -0.86 10.83 7.16
N PHE A 80 0.32 10.44 6.68
CA PHE A 80 0.52 10.07 5.28
C PHE A 80 -0.06 8.68 5.01
N ILE A 81 0.12 7.74 5.94
CA ILE A 81 -0.46 6.40 5.84
C ILE A 81 -1.99 6.47 6.00
N GLN A 82 -2.49 7.23 6.97
CA GLN A 82 -3.93 7.46 7.15
C GLN A 82 -4.57 8.09 5.90
N PHE A 83 -3.86 8.99 5.21
CA PHE A 83 -4.32 9.51 3.93
C PHE A 83 -4.45 8.38 2.90
N ILE A 84 -3.46 7.50 2.75
CA ILE A 84 -3.48 6.37 1.80
C ILE A 84 -4.64 5.41 2.12
N LEU A 85 -4.84 5.05 3.39
CA LEU A 85 -5.95 4.20 3.83
C LEU A 85 -7.31 4.84 3.53
N LYS A 86 -7.42 6.16 3.68
CA LYS A 86 -8.62 6.89 3.28
C LYS A 86 -8.87 6.81 1.76
N ILE A 87 -7.81 6.89 0.93
CA ILE A 87 -7.92 6.70 -0.52
C ILE A 87 -8.44 5.28 -0.83
N GLU A 88 -7.91 4.25 -0.15
CA GLU A 88 -8.39 2.87 -0.27
C GLU A 88 -9.89 2.74 0.05
N ILE A 89 -10.35 3.32 1.17
CA ILE A 89 -11.77 3.29 1.57
C ILE A 89 -12.65 3.95 0.49
N ILE A 90 -12.28 5.15 0.03
CA ILE A 90 -13.02 5.88 -1.01
C ILE A 90 -13.09 5.08 -2.31
N LEU A 91 -11.99 4.40 -2.67
CA LEU A 91 -11.93 3.53 -3.84
C LEU A 91 -12.86 2.32 -3.69
N GLY A 92 -12.87 1.68 -2.52
CA GLY A 92 -13.78 0.57 -2.19
C GLY A 92 -15.26 0.96 -2.24
N GLU A 93 -15.58 2.19 -1.85
CA GLU A 93 -16.91 2.79 -1.99
C GLU A 93 -17.27 3.18 -3.43
N LYS A 94 -16.34 3.02 -4.38
CA LYS A 94 -16.48 3.42 -5.79
C LYS A 94 -16.82 4.90 -5.97
N ASN A 95 -16.44 5.75 -5.02
CA ASN A 95 -16.74 7.17 -5.01
C ASN A 95 -15.63 7.98 -5.70
N ILE A 96 -15.60 7.92 -7.03
CA ILE A 96 -14.56 8.58 -7.86
C ILE A 96 -14.53 10.10 -7.65
N ASP A 97 -15.67 10.74 -7.38
CA ASP A 97 -15.70 12.18 -7.16
C ASP A 97 -15.14 12.57 -5.79
N ALA A 98 -15.33 11.75 -4.76
CA ALA A 98 -14.61 11.92 -3.50
C ALA A 98 -13.10 11.70 -3.70
N LEU A 99 -12.70 10.73 -4.52
CA LEU A 99 -11.29 10.44 -4.82
C LEU A 99 -10.59 11.64 -5.47
N LYS A 100 -11.25 12.27 -6.46
CA LYS A 100 -10.75 13.50 -7.11
C LYS A 100 -10.57 14.66 -6.12
N LYS A 101 -11.42 14.77 -5.09
CA LYS A 101 -11.33 15.82 -4.05
C LYS A 101 -10.13 15.64 -3.12
N GLU A 102 -9.50 14.46 -3.10
CA GLU A 102 -8.29 14.23 -2.30
C GLU A 102 -7.01 14.71 -2.99
N ARG A 103 -7.07 15.01 -4.29
CA ARG A 103 -5.95 15.57 -5.05
C ARG A 103 -5.50 16.92 -4.49
N GLY A 104 -4.18 17.13 -4.45
CA GLY A 104 -3.53 18.34 -3.96
C GLY A 104 -3.39 18.42 -2.44
N LYS A 105 -3.98 17.48 -1.68
CA LYS A 105 -3.83 17.44 -0.21
C LYS A 105 -2.44 16.99 0.22
N ILE A 106 -1.85 16.05 -0.52
CA ILE A 106 -0.45 15.63 -0.39
C ILE A 106 0.13 15.62 -1.81
N LYS A 107 0.78 16.73 -2.18
CA LYS A 107 1.20 16.99 -3.57
C LYS A 107 2.12 15.91 -4.12
N GLU A 108 2.98 15.35 -3.28
CA GLU A 108 3.90 14.27 -3.62
C GLU A 108 3.15 13.01 -4.10
N PHE A 109 1.89 12.82 -3.69
CA PHE A 109 1.08 11.65 -4.03
C PHE A 109 0.15 11.86 -5.22
N ASP A 110 0.05 13.07 -5.76
CA ASP A 110 -0.93 13.41 -6.79
C ASP A 110 -0.80 12.55 -8.06
N ASP A 111 0.43 12.22 -8.46
CA ASP A 111 0.69 11.43 -9.66
C ASP A 111 0.28 9.96 -9.47
N CYS A 112 0.58 9.38 -8.29
CA CYS A 112 0.11 8.06 -7.91
C CYS A 112 -1.42 8.03 -7.78
N LEU A 113 -2.02 9.08 -7.21
CA LEU A 113 -3.48 9.19 -7.07
C LEU A 113 -4.17 9.29 -8.44
N GLU A 114 -3.60 10.03 -9.39
CA GLU A 114 -4.14 10.09 -10.75
C GLU A 114 -4.11 8.71 -11.41
N LYS A 115 -3.03 7.93 -11.26
CA LYS A 115 -2.99 6.54 -11.75
C LYS A 115 -4.13 5.71 -11.15
N ILE A 116 -4.34 5.77 -9.83
CA ILE A 116 -5.43 5.07 -9.14
C ILE A 116 -6.80 5.48 -9.69
N ILE A 117 -7.03 6.78 -9.88
CA ILE A 117 -8.27 7.31 -10.47
C ILE A 117 -8.47 6.78 -11.90
N LEU A 118 -7.42 6.74 -12.71
CA LEU A 118 -7.46 6.22 -14.08
C LEU A 118 -7.81 4.73 -14.09
N PHE A 119 -7.16 3.92 -13.25
CA PHE A 119 -7.48 2.50 -13.09
C PHE A 119 -8.95 2.30 -12.70
N ALA A 120 -9.45 3.06 -11.73
CA ALA A 120 -10.83 2.97 -11.27
C ALA A 120 -11.87 3.35 -12.35
N LYS A 121 -11.50 4.25 -13.29
CA LYS A 121 -12.33 4.60 -14.44
C LYS A 121 -12.27 3.54 -15.55
N ASP A 122 -11.09 3.00 -15.84
CA ASP A 122 -10.93 1.94 -16.85
C ASP A 122 -11.63 0.64 -16.43
N GLU A 123 -11.77 0.38 -15.13
CA GLU A 123 -12.59 -0.72 -14.61
C GLU A 123 -14.10 -0.52 -14.79
N GLN A 124 -14.60 0.69 -15.09
CA GLN A 124 -15.99 0.84 -15.57
C GLN A 124 -16.17 0.26 -17.00
N ASN A 125 -15.09 0.15 -17.79
CA ASN A 125 -15.08 -0.57 -19.08
C ASN A 125 -14.69 -2.06 -18.94
N LYS A 126 -14.06 -2.45 -17.84
CA LYS A 126 -13.83 -3.85 -17.44
C LYS A 126 -14.74 -4.23 -16.27
N LYS A 127 -16.05 -4.25 -16.50
CA LYS A 127 -17.00 -4.94 -15.62
C LYS A 127 -16.42 -6.33 -15.30
N TYR A 128 -15.90 -6.54 -14.09
CA TYR A 128 -15.60 -7.86 -13.50
C TYR A 128 -14.44 -8.68 -14.06
N LYS A 129 -13.23 -8.49 -13.51
CA LYS A 129 -12.37 -9.64 -13.15
C LYS A 129 -12.36 -9.95 -11.65
N MET A 130 -13.16 -9.25 -10.84
CA MET A 130 -13.21 -9.41 -9.37
C MET A 130 -14.64 -9.50 -8.76
N GLU A 131 -15.65 -9.96 -9.49
CA GLU A 131 -16.94 -10.36 -8.86
C GLU A 131 -17.05 -11.87 -8.54
N GLN A 132 -15.96 -12.62 -8.45
CA GLN A 132 -16.00 -14.03 -8.03
C GLN A 132 -15.24 -14.32 -6.72
N LEU A 133 -15.50 -13.51 -5.69
CA LEU A 133 -15.59 -14.04 -4.33
C LEU A 133 -17.02 -13.83 -3.85
N VAL A 134 -17.92 -14.58 -4.49
CA VAL A 134 -19.26 -14.89 -4.00
C VAL A 134 -19.13 -15.52 -2.62
N SER A 135 -19.77 -14.92 -1.63
CA SER A 135 -20.67 -15.57 -0.66
C SER A 135 -20.95 -14.57 0.46
N GLU A 136 -22.10 -13.91 0.44
CA GLU A 136 -23.33 -14.37 1.12
C GLU A 136 -23.16 -14.52 2.64
N GLU A 137 -23.91 -13.66 3.33
CA GLU A 137 -24.39 -13.75 4.72
C GLU A 137 -23.37 -13.90 5.85
N ILE A 138 -23.23 -12.79 6.58
CA ILE A 138 -22.71 -12.75 7.94
C ILE A 138 -23.55 -13.70 8.82
N LYS A 139 -22.96 -14.82 9.24
CA LYS A 139 -23.30 -15.47 10.50
C LYS A 139 -22.04 -15.49 11.35
N GLU A 140 -22.15 -14.92 12.55
CA GLU A 140 -21.13 -14.91 13.59
C GLU A 140 -20.42 -16.27 13.65
N ASN A 141 -19.16 -16.30 13.25
CA ASN A 141 -18.34 -17.49 13.39
C ASN A 141 -17.01 -17.09 14.01
N ASP A 142 -16.72 -17.75 15.13
CA ASP A 142 -15.54 -17.60 15.97
C ASP A 142 -14.24 -17.55 15.13
N PRO A 143 -13.34 -16.55 15.35
CA PRO A 143 -12.11 -16.33 14.57
C PRO A 143 -11.22 -17.56 14.38
N MET A 144 -11.33 -18.57 15.26
CA MET A 144 -10.60 -19.82 15.13
C MET A 144 -11.08 -20.72 13.97
N THR A 145 -12.32 -20.52 13.52
CA THR A 145 -12.92 -21.26 12.40
C THR A 145 -12.46 -20.68 11.05
N THR A 146 -12.35 -19.36 10.96
CA THR A 146 -11.82 -18.64 9.79
C THR A 146 -10.36 -19.01 9.52
N ILE A 147 -9.53 -19.07 10.56
CA ILE A 147 -8.12 -19.50 10.44
C ILE A 147 -8.02 -20.96 9.95
N LYS A 148 -8.90 -21.86 10.43
CA LYS A 148 -8.94 -23.26 9.96
C LYS A 148 -9.40 -23.40 8.50
N GLN A 149 -10.26 -22.51 8.01
CA GLN A 149 -10.68 -22.51 6.60
C GLN A 149 -9.59 -21.98 5.67
N CYS A 150 -8.89 -20.90 6.07
CA CYS A 150 -7.72 -20.40 5.33
C CYS A 150 -6.60 -21.45 5.23
N LEU A 151 -6.37 -22.25 6.29
CA LEU A 151 -5.37 -23.32 6.27
C LEU A 151 -5.81 -24.59 5.50
N LYS A 152 -7.12 -24.85 5.35
CA LYS A 152 -7.59 -25.99 4.52
C LYS A 152 -7.42 -25.75 3.02
N PHE A 153 -7.42 -24.49 2.57
CA PHE A 153 -7.10 -24.14 1.18
C PHE A 153 -5.66 -24.48 0.80
N SER A 154 -4.70 -24.41 1.74
CA SER A 154 -3.29 -24.69 1.44
C SER A 154 -2.97 -26.18 1.24
N LYS A 155 -3.78 -27.10 1.78
CA LYS A 155 -3.51 -28.55 1.67
C LYS A 155 -3.98 -29.22 0.38
N LYS A 156 -4.77 -28.56 -0.47
CA LYS A 156 -5.25 -29.15 -1.74
C LYS A 156 -4.49 -28.74 -3.00
N PHE A 157 -3.47 -27.87 -2.91
CA PHE A 157 -2.64 -27.52 -4.08
C PHE A 157 -1.50 -28.52 -4.40
N ASN A 158 -1.28 -29.55 -3.57
CA ASN A 158 -0.27 -30.59 -3.85
C ASN A 158 -0.84 -31.85 -4.54
N LYS A 159 -1.85 -31.69 -5.39
CA LYS A 159 -2.20 -32.67 -6.44
C LYS A 159 -2.85 -31.91 -7.60
N VAL A 160 -2.04 -31.32 -8.47
CA VAL A 160 -1.91 -31.63 -9.91
C VAL A 160 -0.54 -31.16 -10.33
#